data_AF-A0A4Z0A8E7-F1
#
_entry.id   AF-A0A4Z0A8E7-F1
#
_cell.length_a   1.000
_cell.length_b   1.000
_cell.length_c   1.000
_cell.angle_alpha   90.00
_cell.angle_beta   90.00
_cell.angle_gamma   90.00
#
_symmetry.space_group_name_H-M   'P 1'
#
loop_
_entity.id
_entity.type
_entity.pdbx_description
1 polymer ?
#
loop_
_entity_poly.entity_id
_entity_poly.type
_entity_poly.pdbx_seq_one_letter_code
_entity_poly.pdbx_strand_id
1 'polypeptide(L)'
;MDMFLTLSLYEGRIGIIDHDVVELSNLQRQILHTESRLGMYKAQSAAEALKEINSRVQIDVISSALTPANAIPLLSPYDIILDCTDNAPTRYLLSDTAVHLGKPLVSGAAQKYEGQLCVYNLGENGPCYRCLFPKPPAPELVGSCAETGILGAVTGIIGNLQALEAIKIITGLHGWYLHPCFSGFRLTGGSTDEKPMLLIYSALGFPPFRSIKLRTRRPTCPACGVEGQKIGQIEDLDYVQFCGGERPDWEKLGLIPGSADTRIRASDLSAALAGNGNVRIIDVRPKTEFGICRLPESKHIPLNDLVANPATYVEGDATSSSEIYVVCRLGNDSQIAASALREAAPDVVVKDLIGGLQAWSRDVDHNFPVY
;
A
#
# COMPACT_ATOMS: atom_id res chain seq x y z
N MET A 1 -1.87 3.69 -3.30
CA MET A 1 -1.60 5.10 -3.68
C MET A 1 -0.15 5.04 -4.07
N ASP A 2 0.10 4.97 -5.38
CA ASP A 2 1.42 4.72 -5.94
C ASP A 2 1.85 5.93 -6.78
N MET A 3 1.67 7.12 -6.20
CA MET A 3 2.00 8.38 -6.85
C MET A 3 3.31 8.89 -6.27
N PHE A 4 4.33 9.04 -7.10
CA PHE A 4 5.58 9.68 -6.71
C PHE A 4 5.70 11.08 -7.25
N LEU A 5 6.34 11.95 -6.49
CA LEU A 5 6.63 13.32 -6.91
C LEU A 5 8.14 13.53 -6.94
N THR A 6 8.66 14.08 -8.02
CA THR A 6 10.07 14.45 -8.12
C THR A 6 10.19 15.92 -8.51
N LEU A 7 10.96 16.69 -7.76
CA LEU A 7 11.06 18.15 -7.92
C LEU A 7 12.40 18.54 -8.54
N SER A 8 12.39 19.44 -9.52
CA SER A 8 13.60 20.15 -9.97
C SER A 8 13.52 21.65 -9.72
N LEU A 9 14.58 22.17 -9.11
CA LEU A 9 14.67 23.45 -8.38
C LEU A 9 14.58 24.72 -9.23
N TYR A 10 15.12 24.71 -10.46
CA TYR A 10 15.32 25.93 -11.22
C TYR A 10 14.24 26.20 -12.27
N GLU A 11 13.46 25.18 -12.64
CA GLU A 11 12.45 25.26 -13.70
C GLU A 11 11.02 25.08 -13.17
N GLY A 12 10.84 24.83 -11.87
CA GLY A 12 9.51 24.51 -11.31
C GLY A 12 8.95 23.25 -11.95
N ARG A 13 9.74 22.18 -11.97
CA ARG A 13 9.43 20.93 -12.66
C ARG A 13 9.04 19.84 -11.67
N ILE A 14 7.95 19.13 -11.97
CA ILE A 14 7.37 18.05 -11.17
C ILE A 14 7.22 16.81 -12.05
N GLY A 15 7.93 15.74 -11.72
CA GLY A 15 7.67 14.42 -12.29
C GLY A 15 6.62 13.68 -11.48
N ILE A 16 5.65 13.08 -12.17
CA ILE A 16 4.60 12.25 -11.56
C ILE A 16 4.67 10.85 -12.16
N ILE A 17 4.98 9.86 -11.33
CA ILE A 17 5.02 8.45 -11.71
C ILE A 17 3.86 7.75 -11.02
N ASP A 18 2.90 7.25 -11.80
CA ASP A 18 1.79 6.41 -11.35
C ASP A 18 1.22 5.66 -12.55
N HIS A 19 1.09 4.33 -12.44
CA HIS A 19 0.65 3.45 -13.51
C HIS A 19 -0.83 3.07 -13.44
N ASP A 20 -1.48 3.39 -12.32
CA ASP A 20 -2.88 3.10 -12.11
C ASP A 20 -3.78 4.11 -12.82
N VAL A 21 -5.07 3.77 -12.88
CA VAL A 21 -6.15 4.66 -13.33
C VAL A 21 -6.97 5.18 -12.15
N VAL A 22 -7.66 6.29 -12.35
CA VAL A 22 -8.56 6.87 -11.34
C VAL A 22 -9.77 5.94 -11.17
N GLU A 23 -10.05 5.58 -9.93
CA GLU A 23 -11.16 4.70 -9.55
C GLU A 23 -12.03 5.35 -8.46
N LEU A 24 -13.32 5.03 -8.46
CA LEU A 24 -14.30 5.62 -7.55
C LEU A 24 -13.97 5.34 -6.07
N SER A 25 -13.55 4.12 -5.77
CA SER A 25 -13.12 3.65 -4.44
C SER A 25 -11.93 4.43 -3.86
N ASN A 26 -11.18 5.13 -4.72
CA ASN A 26 -9.99 5.89 -4.35
C ASN A 26 -10.28 7.38 -4.10
N LEU A 27 -11.41 7.91 -4.56
CA LEU A 27 -11.72 9.36 -4.48
C LEU A 27 -11.88 9.86 -3.03
N GLN A 28 -12.27 9.01 -2.07
CA GLN A 28 -12.39 9.40 -0.67
C GLN A 28 -11.08 9.89 -0.03
N ARG A 29 -9.93 9.55 -0.63
CA ARG A 29 -8.59 9.92 -0.16
C ARG A 29 -7.70 10.59 -1.20
N GLN A 30 -8.03 10.47 -2.49
CA GLN A 30 -7.27 11.06 -3.59
C GLN A 30 -7.96 12.31 -4.12
N ILE A 31 -7.96 13.36 -3.30
CA ILE A 31 -8.70 14.61 -3.52
C ILE A 31 -8.27 15.43 -4.76
N LEU A 32 -7.16 15.04 -5.41
CA LEU A 32 -6.70 15.65 -6.65
C LEU A 32 -7.53 15.16 -7.86
N HIS A 33 -8.17 14.00 -7.76
CA HIS A 33 -8.98 13.40 -8.80
C HIS A 33 -10.47 13.69 -8.59
N THR A 34 -11.26 13.50 -9.65
CA THR A 34 -12.70 13.78 -9.68
C THR A 34 -13.42 12.66 -10.42
N GLU A 35 -14.73 12.51 -10.19
CA GLU A 35 -15.55 11.52 -10.90
C GLU A 35 -15.52 11.70 -12.43
N SER A 36 -15.36 12.94 -12.90
CA SER A 36 -15.21 13.24 -14.34
C SER A 36 -13.95 12.64 -14.98
N ARG A 37 -12.98 12.19 -14.17
CA ARG A 37 -11.69 11.64 -14.63
C ARG A 37 -11.56 10.14 -14.34
N LEU A 38 -12.64 9.43 -13.99
CA LEU A 38 -12.63 7.98 -13.81
C LEU A 38 -12.10 7.26 -15.06
N GLY A 39 -11.22 6.28 -14.87
CA GLY A 39 -10.56 5.53 -15.95
C GLY A 39 -9.37 6.23 -16.60
N MET A 40 -9.12 7.51 -16.32
CA MET A 40 -7.90 8.20 -16.76
C MET A 40 -6.70 7.74 -15.93
N TYR A 41 -5.50 7.67 -16.51
CA TYR A 41 -4.28 7.44 -15.74
C TYR A 41 -4.12 8.47 -14.61
N LYS A 42 -3.79 8.03 -13.40
CA LYS A 42 -3.65 8.91 -12.22
C LYS A 42 -2.61 9.99 -12.45
N ALA A 43 -1.45 9.64 -13.03
CA ALA A 43 -0.40 10.60 -13.34
C ALA A 43 -0.88 11.71 -14.29
N GLN A 44 -1.72 11.37 -15.28
CA GLN A 44 -2.29 12.35 -16.20
C GLN A 44 -3.35 13.21 -15.51
N SER A 45 -4.28 12.60 -14.78
CA SER A 45 -5.31 13.34 -14.03
C SER A 45 -4.68 14.32 -13.02
N ALA A 46 -3.59 13.92 -12.37
CA ALA A 46 -2.84 14.78 -11.46
C ALA A 46 -2.20 15.96 -12.19
N ALA A 47 -1.61 15.73 -13.38
CA ALA A 47 -1.02 16.78 -14.18
C ALA A 47 -2.05 17.82 -14.64
N GLU A 48 -3.23 17.39 -15.09
CA GLU A 48 -4.33 18.28 -15.46
C GLU A 48 -4.75 19.17 -14.27
N ALA A 49 -4.99 18.56 -13.10
CA ALA A 49 -5.37 19.29 -11.89
C ALA A 49 -4.29 20.27 -11.42
N LEU A 50 -3.01 19.90 -11.48
CA LEU A 50 -1.90 20.79 -11.11
C LEU A 50 -1.74 21.95 -12.10
N LYS A 51 -1.99 21.73 -13.39
CA LYS A 51 -1.94 22.76 -14.42
C LYS A 51 -3.08 23.78 -14.29
N GLU A 52 -4.24 23.35 -13.78
CA GLU A 52 -5.33 24.26 -13.40
C GLU A 52 -4.93 25.17 -12.23
N ILE A 53 -4.17 24.65 -11.26
CA ILE A 53 -3.67 25.42 -10.11
C ILE A 53 -2.56 26.40 -10.52
N ASN A 54 -1.57 25.93 -11.28
CA ASN A 54 -0.46 26.75 -11.74
C ASN A 54 0.08 26.26 -13.10
N SER A 55 -0.33 26.94 -14.16
CA SER A 55 0.05 26.61 -15.54
C SER A 55 1.54 26.75 -15.85
N ARG A 56 2.30 27.47 -15.02
CA ARG A 56 3.75 27.71 -15.21
C ARG A 56 4.63 26.54 -14.80
N VAL A 57 4.13 25.64 -13.95
CA VAL A 57 4.89 24.47 -13.49
C VAL A 57 5.05 23.50 -14.65
N GLN A 58 6.24 22.98 -14.91
CA GLN A 58 6.43 21.88 -15.85
C GLN A 58 6.01 20.56 -15.17
N ILE A 59 5.12 19.79 -15.79
CA ILE A 59 4.70 18.48 -15.28
C ILE A 59 5.14 17.41 -16.27
N ASP A 60 5.92 16.44 -15.81
CA ASP A 60 6.26 15.26 -16.58
C ASP A 60 5.39 14.09 -16.13
N VAL A 61 4.59 13.55 -17.05
CA VAL A 61 3.66 12.44 -16.78
C VAL A 61 4.32 11.13 -17.16
N ILE A 62 4.41 10.21 -16.20
CA ILE A 62 5.00 8.89 -16.40
C ILE A 62 3.97 7.85 -15.94
N SER A 63 3.25 7.29 -16.91
CA SER A 63 2.17 6.31 -16.67
C SER A 63 2.65 4.85 -16.56
N SER A 64 3.97 4.64 -16.44
CA SER A 64 4.57 3.31 -16.28
C SER A 64 4.96 3.06 -14.82
N ALA A 65 4.87 1.82 -14.37
CA ALA A 65 5.31 1.45 -13.03
C ALA A 65 6.83 1.70 -12.87
N LEU A 66 7.23 2.11 -11.67
CA LEU A 66 8.64 2.17 -11.31
C LEU A 66 9.15 0.74 -11.13
N THR A 67 10.23 0.40 -11.83
CA THR A 67 10.86 -0.92 -11.81
C THR A 67 12.36 -0.77 -11.58
N PRO A 68 13.06 -1.81 -11.12
CA PRO A 68 14.51 -1.78 -10.96
C PRO A 68 15.23 -1.37 -12.26
N ALA A 69 14.73 -1.83 -13.40
CA ALA A 69 15.29 -1.55 -14.72
C ALA A 69 15.14 -0.09 -15.19
N ASN A 70 14.12 0.65 -14.69
CA ASN A 70 13.85 2.02 -15.12
C ASN A 70 14.08 3.08 -14.01
N ALA A 71 14.32 2.68 -12.76
CA ALA A 71 14.38 3.61 -11.64
C ALA A 71 15.49 4.65 -11.77
N ILE A 72 16.72 4.24 -12.11
CA ILE A 72 17.85 5.17 -12.29
C ILE A 72 17.56 6.20 -13.39
N PRO A 73 17.27 5.82 -14.65
CA PRO A 73 17.04 6.80 -15.71
C PRO A 73 15.83 7.70 -15.47
N LEU A 74 14.75 7.18 -14.84
CA LEU A 74 13.57 7.99 -14.53
C LEU A 74 13.81 8.99 -13.40
N LEU A 75 14.60 8.64 -12.38
CA LEU A 75 14.81 9.49 -11.21
C LEU A 75 16.05 10.38 -11.32
N SER A 76 16.99 10.07 -12.22
CA SER A 76 18.22 10.86 -12.44
C SER A 76 17.99 12.34 -12.78
N PRO A 77 16.94 12.76 -13.51
CA PRO A 77 16.72 14.18 -13.85
C PRO A 77 16.25 15.10 -12.71
N TYR A 78 15.91 14.56 -11.54
CA TYR A 78 15.26 15.33 -10.46
C TYR A 78 16.12 15.50 -9.21
N ASP A 79 15.86 16.51 -8.39
CA ASP A 79 16.73 16.85 -7.26
C ASP A 79 16.32 16.16 -5.96
N ILE A 80 15.01 15.98 -5.79
CA ILE A 80 14.40 15.40 -4.59
C ILE A 80 13.41 14.33 -5.03
N ILE A 81 13.42 13.20 -4.32
CA ILE A 81 12.47 12.10 -4.53
C ILE A 81 11.47 12.12 -3.37
N LEU A 82 10.16 12.13 -3.66
CA LEU A 82 9.11 11.91 -2.66
C LEU A 82 8.56 10.51 -2.86
N ASP A 83 8.66 9.66 -1.84
CA ASP A 83 7.98 8.36 -1.78
C ASP A 83 6.57 8.54 -1.24
N CYS A 84 5.57 8.47 -2.10
CA CYS A 84 4.16 8.41 -1.69
C CYS A 84 3.49 7.09 -2.12
N THR A 85 4.27 6.00 -2.16
CA THR A 85 3.74 4.64 -2.35
C THR A 85 3.22 4.00 -1.07
N ASP A 86 2.29 3.08 -1.24
CA ASP A 86 1.80 2.23 -0.15
C ASP A 86 2.38 0.79 -0.14
N ASN A 87 3.34 0.49 -1.03
CA ASN A 87 3.94 -0.84 -1.13
C ASN A 87 5.43 -0.85 -0.71
N ALA A 88 5.80 -1.88 0.06
CA ALA A 88 7.15 -2.02 0.60
C ALA A 88 8.24 -2.22 -0.49
N PRO A 89 8.04 -3.05 -1.54
CA PRO A 89 9.06 -3.24 -2.58
C PRO A 89 9.51 -1.92 -3.21
N THR A 90 8.56 -1.06 -3.60
CA THR A 90 8.89 0.21 -4.25
C THR A 90 9.57 1.18 -3.29
N ARG A 91 9.22 1.17 -2.00
CA ARG A 91 9.91 1.96 -0.97
C ARG A 91 11.38 1.56 -0.82
N TYR A 92 11.68 0.26 -0.85
CA TYR A 92 13.08 -0.21 -0.86
C TYR A 92 13.80 0.20 -2.14
N LEU A 93 13.17 0.02 -3.30
CA LEU A 93 13.72 0.43 -4.59
C LEU A 93 14.06 1.93 -4.63
N LEU A 94 13.14 2.78 -4.17
CA LEU A 94 13.35 4.22 -4.11
C LEU A 94 14.44 4.61 -3.14
N SER A 95 14.49 4.00 -1.96
CA SER A 95 15.55 4.30 -1.01
C SER A 95 16.92 3.88 -1.53
N ASP A 96 17.03 2.73 -2.19
CA ASP A 96 18.30 2.27 -2.73
C ASP A 96 18.73 3.13 -3.94
N THR A 97 17.78 3.51 -4.79
CA THR A 97 18.01 4.41 -5.93
C THR A 97 18.38 5.82 -5.49
N ALA A 98 17.73 6.35 -4.46
CA ALA A 98 18.08 7.64 -3.87
C ALA A 98 19.51 7.65 -3.31
N VAL A 99 19.93 6.56 -2.66
CA VAL A 99 21.31 6.38 -2.20
C VAL A 99 22.28 6.34 -3.38
N HIS A 100 21.97 5.55 -4.42
CA HIS A 100 22.81 5.44 -5.62
C HIS A 100 23.00 6.78 -6.33
N LEU A 101 21.91 7.56 -6.46
CA LEU A 101 21.92 8.87 -7.10
C LEU A 101 22.40 10.02 -6.20
N GLY A 102 22.65 9.76 -4.91
CA GLY A 102 23.05 10.79 -3.94
C GLY A 102 21.95 11.81 -3.64
N LYS A 103 20.68 11.42 -3.67
CA LYS A 103 19.51 12.30 -3.56
C LYS A 103 18.75 12.13 -2.24
N PRO A 104 18.19 13.21 -1.66
CA PRO A 104 17.29 13.10 -0.53
C PRO A 104 15.99 12.40 -0.94
N LEU A 105 15.46 11.60 -0.01
CA LEU A 105 14.18 10.90 -0.17
C LEU A 105 13.22 11.30 0.95
N VAL A 106 12.10 11.93 0.61
CA VAL A 106 11.02 12.25 1.55
C VAL A 106 9.95 11.17 1.46
N SER A 107 9.93 10.25 2.42
CA SER A 107 9.03 9.09 2.41
C SER A 107 7.89 9.29 3.41
N GLY A 108 6.67 9.16 2.89
CA GLY A 108 5.43 9.16 3.66
C GLY A 108 4.77 7.78 3.61
N ALA A 109 4.15 7.39 4.72
CA ALA A 109 3.32 6.19 4.79
C ALA A 109 2.10 6.48 5.65
N ALA A 110 0.98 5.83 5.36
CA ALA A 110 -0.20 5.90 6.20
C ALA A 110 -0.95 4.57 6.17
N GLN A 111 -1.55 4.19 7.28
CA GLN A 111 -2.31 2.95 7.43
C GLN A 111 -3.37 3.14 8.52
N LYS A 112 -4.63 2.80 8.24
CA LYS A 112 -5.77 2.99 9.15
C LYS A 112 -5.87 4.44 9.66
N TYR A 113 -5.42 4.68 10.89
CA TYR A 113 -5.45 5.95 11.61
C TYR A 113 -4.06 6.53 11.89
N GLU A 114 -3.01 5.87 11.40
CA GLU A 114 -1.62 6.23 11.68
C GLU A 114 -0.92 6.68 10.40
N GLY A 115 -0.01 7.63 10.57
CA GLY A 115 0.84 8.17 9.51
C GLY A 115 2.28 8.23 9.96
N GLN A 116 3.20 8.11 9.02
CA GLN A 116 4.64 8.20 9.23
C GLN A 116 5.27 9.07 8.15
N LEU A 117 6.29 9.83 8.55
CA LEU A 117 7.07 10.66 7.64
C LEU A 117 8.53 10.63 8.05
N CYS A 118 9.42 10.47 7.08
CA CYS A 118 10.84 10.57 7.30
C CYS A 118 11.56 11.12 6.06
N VAL A 119 12.58 11.95 6.30
CA VAL A 119 13.53 12.36 5.26
C VAL A 119 14.78 11.49 5.37
N TYR A 120 14.97 10.62 4.39
CA TYR A 120 16.11 9.74 4.25
C TYR A 120 17.19 10.34 3.34
N ASN A 121 18.41 9.84 3.49
CA ASN A 121 19.57 10.21 2.68
C ASN A 121 19.80 11.74 2.59
N LEU A 122 19.40 12.48 3.64
CA LEU A 122 19.64 13.90 3.75
C LEU A 122 21.05 14.13 4.33
N GLY A 123 21.88 14.81 3.57
CA GLY A 123 23.26 15.10 3.96
C GLY A 123 24.15 13.86 4.03
N GLU A 124 25.37 14.02 4.57
CA GLU A 124 26.38 12.96 4.58
C GLU A 124 26.04 11.82 5.57
N ASN A 125 25.39 12.16 6.69
CA ASN A 125 25.10 11.21 7.78
C ASN A 125 23.66 10.67 7.78
N GLY A 126 22.82 11.11 6.85
CA GLY A 126 21.43 10.69 6.72
C GLY A 126 21.31 9.17 6.52
N PRO A 127 20.49 8.47 7.33
CA PRO A 127 20.22 7.06 7.12
C PRO A 127 19.38 6.86 5.85
N CYS A 128 19.55 5.72 5.19
CA CYS A 128 18.59 5.24 4.19
C CYS A 128 17.47 4.44 4.88
N TYR A 129 16.46 4.00 4.13
CA TYR A 129 15.38 3.18 4.65
C TYR A 129 15.88 1.87 5.29
N ARG A 130 16.83 1.17 4.64
CA ARG A 130 17.47 -0.06 5.17
C ARG A 130 18.24 0.16 6.47
N CYS A 131 18.70 1.39 6.76
CA CYS A 131 19.33 1.67 8.04
C CYS A 131 18.35 1.54 9.19
N LEU A 132 17.05 1.76 8.97
CA LEU A 132 16.00 1.60 9.97
C LEU A 132 15.37 0.20 9.86
N PHE A 133 15.02 -0.20 8.64
CA PHE A 133 14.28 -1.42 8.33
C PHE A 133 15.14 -2.34 7.42
N PRO A 134 16.17 -3.01 7.96
CA PRO A 134 17.11 -3.80 7.17
C PRO A 134 16.48 -5.04 6.53
N LYS A 135 15.42 -5.57 7.15
CA LYS A 135 14.62 -6.69 6.65
C LYS A 135 13.17 -6.24 6.58
N PRO A 136 12.44 -6.58 5.51
CA PRO A 136 11.02 -6.30 5.43
C PRO A 136 10.29 -7.11 6.52
N PRO A 137 9.20 -6.58 7.09
CA PRO A 137 8.30 -7.35 7.93
C PRO A 137 7.72 -8.54 7.14
N ALA A 138 7.35 -9.62 7.84
CA ALA A 138 6.79 -10.82 7.21
C ALA A 138 5.55 -10.46 6.38
N PRO A 139 5.34 -11.03 5.18
CA PRO A 139 4.24 -10.66 4.28
C PRO A 139 2.85 -10.69 4.93
N GLU A 140 2.64 -11.65 5.83
CA GLU A 140 1.41 -11.85 6.62
C GLU A 140 1.05 -10.64 7.51
N LEU A 141 2.03 -9.80 7.85
CA LEU A 141 1.86 -8.60 8.68
C LEU A 141 1.73 -7.32 7.85
N VAL A 142 1.92 -7.39 6.53
CA VAL A 142 1.95 -6.23 5.62
C VAL A 142 0.65 -6.14 4.83
N GLY A 143 -0.43 -5.75 5.50
CA GLY A 143 -1.69 -5.43 4.82
C GLY A 143 -1.57 -4.17 3.96
N SER A 144 -2.18 -4.17 2.78
CA SER A 144 -2.26 -2.97 1.93
C SER A 144 -3.24 -1.94 2.50
N CYS A 145 -3.14 -0.68 2.05
CA CYS A 145 -4.13 0.35 2.40
C CYS A 145 -5.55 -0.02 1.95
N ALA A 146 -5.67 -0.78 0.86
CA ALA A 146 -6.95 -1.27 0.33
C ALA A 146 -7.55 -2.38 1.21
N GLU A 147 -6.71 -3.22 1.81
CA GLU A 147 -7.11 -4.34 2.69
C GLU A 147 -7.40 -3.88 4.12
N THR A 148 -6.61 -2.95 4.66
CA THR A 148 -6.74 -2.52 6.06
C THR A 148 -7.67 -1.33 6.25
N GLY A 149 -8.05 -0.68 5.15
CA GLY A 149 -8.75 0.61 5.15
C GLY A 149 -7.83 1.76 5.56
N ILE A 150 -8.12 2.95 5.05
CA ILE A 150 -7.34 4.14 5.37
C ILE A 150 -8.23 5.38 5.42
N LEU A 151 -8.07 6.15 6.50
CA LEU A 151 -8.76 7.42 6.66
C LEU A 151 -8.10 8.48 5.78
N GLY A 152 -8.80 8.99 4.76
CA GLY A 152 -8.26 9.94 3.78
C GLY A 152 -7.65 11.21 4.39
N ALA A 153 -8.14 11.64 5.56
CA ALA A 153 -7.53 12.77 6.28
C ALA A 153 -6.08 12.48 6.73
N VAL A 154 -5.77 11.23 7.11
CA VAL A 154 -4.41 10.82 7.51
C VAL A 154 -3.46 10.90 6.32
N THR A 155 -3.86 10.38 5.16
CA THR A 155 -3.06 10.50 3.92
C THR A 155 -2.87 11.96 3.52
N GLY A 156 -3.91 12.79 3.66
CA GLY A 156 -3.82 14.22 3.40
C GLY A 156 -2.83 14.95 4.31
N ILE A 157 -2.82 14.65 5.60
CA ILE A 157 -1.87 15.21 6.56
C ILE A 157 -0.44 14.81 6.19
N ILE A 158 -0.18 13.52 5.97
CA ILE A 158 1.16 13.05 5.61
C ILE A 158 1.64 13.63 4.28
N GLY A 159 0.79 13.68 3.25
CA GLY A 159 1.13 14.27 1.96
C GLY A 159 1.48 15.76 2.06
N ASN A 160 0.76 16.53 2.87
CA ASN A 160 1.11 17.95 3.12
C ASN A 160 2.45 18.08 3.85
N LEU A 161 2.73 17.20 4.82
CA LEU A 161 4.02 17.22 5.51
C LEU A 161 5.17 16.79 4.58
N GLN A 162 4.96 15.86 3.64
CA GLN A 162 5.96 15.54 2.60
C GLN A 162 6.28 16.77 1.75
N ALA A 163 5.25 17.49 1.29
CA ALA A 163 5.45 18.73 0.54
C ALA A 163 6.22 19.79 1.36
N LEU A 164 5.91 19.90 2.66
CA LEU A 164 6.64 20.79 3.57
C LEU A 164 8.12 20.43 3.68
N GLU A 165 8.46 19.15 3.87
CA GLU A 165 9.87 18.73 3.91
C GLU A 165 10.58 19.02 2.58
N ALA A 166 9.92 18.76 1.45
CA ALA A 166 10.48 19.09 0.14
C ALA A 166 10.75 20.59 0.00
N ILE A 167 9.80 21.45 0.38
CA ILE A 167 9.98 22.92 0.37
C ILE A 167 11.16 23.33 1.26
N LYS A 168 11.28 22.77 2.46
CA LYS A 168 12.40 23.08 3.36
C LYS A 168 13.76 22.67 2.77
N ILE A 169 13.83 21.53 2.09
CA ILE A 169 15.07 21.09 1.40
C ILE A 169 15.40 22.07 0.27
N ILE A 170 14.40 22.44 -0.53
CA ILE A 170 14.54 23.36 -1.66
C ILE A 170 15.04 24.74 -1.21
N THR A 171 14.45 25.25 -0.13
CA THR A 171 14.72 26.60 0.40
C THR A 171 15.91 26.65 1.36
N GLY A 172 16.54 25.52 1.66
CA GLY A 172 17.66 25.45 2.59
C GLY A 172 17.28 25.60 4.07
N LEU A 173 15.99 25.47 4.41
CA LEU A 173 15.49 25.58 5.80
C LEU A 173 15.86 24.37 6.67
N HIS A 174 16.36 23.30 6.07
CA HIS A 174 17.02 22.19 6.80
C HIS A 174 18.48 22.51 7.16
N GLY A 175 19.00 23.70 6.85
CA GLY A 175 20.43 24.02 6.96
C GLY A 175 21.30 23.33 5.91
N TRP A 176 20.77 22.36 5.16
CA TRP A 176 21.37 21.74 3.98
C TRP A 176 20.90 22.47 2.72
N TYR A 177 21.83 22.79 1.82
CA TYR A 177 21.57 23.48 0.55
C TYR A 177 21.92 22.57 -0.61
N LEU A 178 21.07 22.52 -1.62
CA LEU A 178 21.37 21.88 -2.90
C LEU A 178 22.31 22.80 -3.70
N HIS A 179 23.58 22.42 -3.78
CA HIS A 179 24.61 23.16 -4.53
C HIS A 179 24.78 22.53 -5.91
N PRO A 180 24.73 23.32 -7.00
CA PRO A 180 25.01 22.83 -8.35
C PRO A 180 26.42 22.22 -8.45
N CYS A 181 26.58 21.10 -9.16
CA CYS A 181 27.87 20.51 -9.48
C CYS A 181 27.85 19.86 -10.88
N PHE A 182 29.02 19.48 -11.40
CA PHE A 182 29.16 18.89 -12.75
C PHE A 182 28.33 17.61 -12.97
N SER A 183 27.97 16.89 -11.90
CA SER A 183 27.18 15.66 -11.95
C SER A 183 25.75 15.82 -11.38
N GLY A 184 25.21 17.04 -11.37
CA GLY A 184 23.87 17.34 -10.86
C GLY A 184 23.91 18.27 -9.64
N PHE A 185 23.37 17.82 -8.51
CA PHE A 185 23.36 18.59 -7.27
C PHE A 185 24.02 17.81 -6.14
N ARG A 186 24.74 18.53 -5.28
CA ARG A 186 25.28 18.01 -4.03
C ARG A 186 24.67 18.76 -2.86
N LEU A 187 24.19 18.03 -1.86
CA LEU A 187 23.83 18.63 -0.58
C LEU A 187 25.11 19.13 0.12
N THR A 188 25.14 20.43 0.43
CA THR A 188 26.26 21.10 1.13
C THR A 188 25.70 21.92 2.30
N GLY A 189 26.52 22.18 3.32
CA GLY A 189 26.07 22.83 4.55
C GLY A 189 25.59 21.84 5.62
N GLY A 190 24.69 22.30 6.48
CA GLY A 190 24.16 21.57 7.63
C GLY A 190 25.07 21.67 8.87
N SER A 191 24.48 21.87 10.05
CA SER A 191 25.19 21.52 11.28
C SER A 191 25.17 20.00 11.41
N THR A 192 26.27 19.41 11.88
CA THR A 192 26.34 17.96 12.15
C THR A 192 25.41 17.49 13.27
N ASP A 193 24.71 18.42 13.93
CA ASP A 193 23.83 18.15 15.08
C ASP A 193 22.35 17.95 14.72
N GLU A 194 21.89 18.35 13.52
CA GLU A 194 20.54 18.03 13.08
C GLU A 194 20.42 16.54 12.80
N LYS A 195 19.75 15.83 13.73
CA LYS A 195 19.57 14.40 13.62
C LYS A 195 18.28 14.10 12.85
N PRO A 196 18.30 13.11 11.94
CA PRO A 196 17.12 12.71 11.19
C PRO A 196 16.02 12.28 12.16
N MET A 197 14.77 12.56 11.81
CA MET A 197 13.61 12.24 12.64
C MET A 197 12.62 11.39 11.85
N LEU A 198 11.98 10.44 12.55
CA LEU A 198 10.78 9.76 12.11
C LEU A 198 9.61 10.41 12.84
N LEU A 199 8.77 11.12 12.10
CA LEU A 199 7.53 11.65 12.60
C LEU A 199 6.47 10.55 12.52
N ILE A 200 5.76 10.34 13.63
CA ILE A 200 4.60 9.47 13.73
C ILE A 200 3.39 10.36 14.05
N TYR A 201 2.33 10.18 13.29
CA TYR A 201 1.03 10.77 13.51
C TYR A 201 0.01 9.68 13.85
N SER A 202 -0.84 9.91 14.84
CA SER A 202 -1.97 9.05 15.18
C SER A 202 -3.22 9.92 15.32
N ALA A 203 -4.23 9.65 14.49
CA ALA A 203 -5.49 10.39 14.51
C ALA A 203 -6.29 10.18 15.80
N LEU A 204 -6.04 9.07 16.51
CA LEU A 204 -6.71 8.72 17.77
C LEU A 204 -5.79 8.88 19.00
N GLY A 205 -4.50 9.17 18.78
CA GLY A 205 -3.50 9.29 19.84
C GLY A 205 -3.51 10.66 20.51
N PHE A 206 -3.12 10.69 21.80
CA PHE A 206 -2.86 11.93 22.54
C PHE A 206 -1.49 11.85 23.24
N PRO A 207 -0.52 12.72 22.91
CA PRO A 207 -0.56 13.70 21.81
C PRO A 207 -0.59 13.01 20.42
N PRO A 208 -1.16 13.66 19.40
CA PRO A 208 -1.34 13.04 18.07
C PRO A 208 -0.03 12.93 17.28
N PHE A 209 0.96 13.77 17.59
CA PHE A 209 2.27 13.75 16.95
C PHE A 209 3.35 13.29 17.92
N ARG A 210 4.23 12.41 17.43
CA ARG A 210 5.43 11.96 18.14
C ARG A 210 6.61 11.98 17.17
N SER A 211 7.71 12.58 17.58
CA SER A 211 8.96 12.58 16.82
C SER A 211 9.97 11.64 17.46
N ILE A 212 10.47 10.69 16.68
CA ILE A 212 11.51 9.75 17.11
C ILE A 212 12.81 10.15 16.44
N LYS A 213 13.83 10.42 17.27
CA LYS A 213 15.18 10.70 16.81
C LYS A 213 15.79 9.43 16.21
N LEU A 214 16.26 9.53 14.97
CA LEU A 214 16.87 8.41 14.27
C LEU A 214 18.37 8.36 14.51
N ARG A 215 18.90 7.14 14.38
CA ARG A 215 20.33 6.93 14.23
C ARG A 215 20.81 7.46 12.88
N THR A 216 22.09 7.80 12.82
CA THR A 216 22.77 8.10 11.57
C THR A 216 22.92 6.82 10.72
N ARG A 217 23.45 7.00 9.51
CA ARG A 217 23.83 5.94 8.59
C ARG A 217 24.60 4.81 9.30
N ARG A 218 24.21 3.55 9.09
CA ARG A 218 24.92 2.39 9.63
C ARG A 218 26.14 2.08 8.75
N PRO A 219 27.35 1.92 9.31
CA PRO A 219 28.54 1.54 8.55
C PRO A 219 28.36 0.26 7.75
N THR A 220 27.65 -0.72 8.33
CA THR A 220 27.37 -2.05 7.73
C THR A 220 26.10 -2.12 6.90
N CYS A 221 25.48 -0.98 6.53
CA CYS A 221 24.27 -1.00 5.70
C CYS A 221 24.60 -1.47 4.28
N PRO A 222 23.89 -2.49 3.74
CA PRO A 222 24.24 -3.05 2.43
C PRO A 222 23.94 -2.10 1.26
N ALA A 223 23.09 -1.09 1.45
CA ALA A 223 22.88 -0.01 0.48
C ALA A 223 23.93 1.11 0.67
N CYS A 224 23.84 1.83 1.78
CA CYS A 224 24.57 3.11 1.93
C CYS A 224 25.81 3.05 2.83
N GLY A 225 26.09 1.93 3.49
CA GLY A 225 27.23 1.77 4.38
C GLY A 225 28.59 1.81 3.66
N VAL A 226 29.69 1.78 4.38
CA VAL A 226 31.05 1.66 3.81
C VAL A 226 31.69 0.31 4.11
N GLU A 227 31.08 -0.47 5.00
CA GLU A 227 31.51 -1.79 5.45
C GLU A 227 30.47 -2.85 5.05
N GLY A 228 30.93 -4.10 4.91
CA GLY A 228 30.08 -5.25 4.65
C GLY A 228 29.69 -5.45 3.19
N GLN A 229 28.87 -6.48 2.95
CA GLN A 229 28.44 -6.87 1.61
C GLN A 229 27.41 -5.88 1.05
N LYS A 230 27.60 -5.48 -0.22
CA LYS A 230 26.70 -4.61 -0.96
C LYS A 230 25.57 -5.37 -1.63
N ILE A 231 24.42 -4.71 -1.79
CA ILE A 231 23.23 -5.31 -2.43
C ILE A 231 23.47 -5.69 -3.91
N GLY A 232 24.36 -5.01 -4.64
CA GLY A 232 24.58 -5.24 -6.07
C GLY A 232 24.13 -4.05 -6.91
N GLN A 233 23.93 -4.25 -8.21
CA GLN A 233 23.34 -3.26 -9.12
C GLN A 233 21.82 -3.25 -8.92
N ILE A 234 21.21 -2.06 -8.97
CA ILE A 234 19.78 -1.91 -8.68
C ILE A 234 18.94 -2.71 -9.67
N GLU A 235 19.32 -2.71 -10.95
CA GLU A 235 18.61 -3.34 -12.06
C GLU A 235 18.49 -4.87 -11.91
N ASP A 236 19.43 -5.49 -11.18
CA ASP A 236 19.49 -6.93 -10.96
C ASP A 236 18.72 -7.39 -9.70
N LEU A 237 18.16 -6.44 -8.92
CA LEU A 237 17.52 -6.74 -7.65
C LEU A 237 16.04 -7.04 -7.81
N ASP A 238 15.62 -8.18 -7.26
CA ASP A 238 14.22 -8.52 -7.10
C ASP A 238 13.69 -8.05 -5.73
N TYR A 239 13.18 -6.82 -5.71
CA TYR A 239 12.59 -6.21 -4.52
C TYR A 239 11.28 -6.87 -4.09
N VAL A 240 10.54 -7.44 -5.04
CA VAL A 240 9.29 -8.14 -4.77
C VAL A 240 9.62 -9.43 -4.02
N GLN A 241 10.53 -10.23 -4.55
CA GLN A 241 11.02 -11.44 -3.88
C GLN A 241 11.69 -11.13 -2.54
N PHE A 242 12.47 -10.05 -2.45
CA PHE A 242 13.07 -9.60 -1.18
C PHE A 242 12.01 -9.30 -0.11
N CYS A 243 10.87 -8.74 -0.52
CA CYS A 243 9.72 -8.46 0.33
C CYS A 243 8.75 -9.64 0.51
N GLY A 244 9.15 -10.85 0.08
CA GLY A 244 8.38 -12.08 0.30
C GLY A 244 7.58 -12.58 -0.90
N GLY A 245 7.87 -12.09 -2.11
CA GLY A 245 7.29 -12.56 -3.36
C GLY A 245 6.15 -11.68 -3.88
N GLU A 246 5.63 -12.04 -5.06
CA GLU A 246 4.45 -11.37 -5.62
C GLU A 246 3.28 -11.52 -4.65
N ARG A 247 2.57 -10.41 -4.42
CA ARG A 247 1.30 -10.49 -3.71
C ARG A 247 0.36 -11.38 -4.54
N PRO A 248 -0.29 -12.39 -3.93
CA PRO A 248 -1.28 -13.18 -4.64
C PRO A 248 -2.34 -12.26 -5.25
N ASP A 249 -2.71 -12.47 -6.52
CA ASP A 249 -3.91 -11.87 -7.09
C ASP A 249 -5.10 -12.47 -6.35
N TRP A 250 -5.52 -11.81 -5.26
CA TRP A 250 -6.57 -12.29 -4.37
C TRP A 250 -7.88 -12.56 -5.11
N GLU A 251 -8.17 -11.77 -6.15
CA GLU A 251 -9.33 -11.92 -7.00
C GLU A 251 -9.31 -13.21 -7.83
N LYS A 252 -8.12 -13.65 -8.30
CA LYS A 252 -7.98 -14.88 -9.09
C LYS A 252 -7.60 -16.11 -8.28
N LEU A 253 -6.79 -15.95 -7.24
CA LEU A 253 -6.07 -17.03 -6.56
C LEU A 253 -6.43 -17.19 -5.09
N GLY A 254 -6.88 -16.13 -4.40
CA GLY A 254 -6.88 -16.10 -2.93
C GLY A 254 -5.51 -16.47 -2.28
N LEU A 255 -5.47 -16.70 -0.96
CA LEU A 255 -4.24 -16.91 -0.13
C LEU A 255 -3.44 -18.15 -0.53
N ILE A 256 -4.13 -19.17 -1.07
CA ILE A 256 -3.55 -20.46 -1.45
C ILE A 256 -4.26 -20.97 -2.72
N PRO A 257 -3.57 -21.62 -3.68
CA PRO A 257 -4.23 -22.42 -4.71
C PRO A 257 -5.06 -23.51 -4.06
N GLY A 258 -6.38 -23.34 -4.00
CA GLY A 258 -7.28 -24.33 -3.42
C GLY A 258 -7.70 -25.40 -4.43
N SER A 259 -8.12 -26.56 -3.94
CA SER A 259 -8.84 -27.56 -4.75
C SER A 259 -10.31 -27.17 -4.89
N ALA A 260 -11.01 -27.78 -5.86
CA ALA A 260 -12.46 -27.57 -6.05
C ALA A 260 -13.30 -27.93 -4.81
N ASP A 261 -12.73 -28.72 -3.90
CA ASP A 261 -13.38 -29.15 -2.66
C ASP A 261 -13.33 -28.08 -1.56
N THR A 262 -12.42 -27.11 -1.66
CA THR A 262 -12.16 -26.13 -0.59
C THR A 262 -12.57 -24.72 -0.96
N ARG A 263 -12.84 -24.46 -2.24
CA ARG A 263 -13.15 -23.12 -2.76
C ARG A 263 -14.28 -23.16 -3.78
N ILE A 264 -15.02 -22.07 -3.91
CA ILE A 264 -16.12 -21.96 -4.87
C ILE A 264 -16.03 -20.66 -5.68
N ARG A 265 -16.39 -20.70 -6.97
CA ARG A 265 -16.53 -19.48 -7.78
C ARG A 265 -17.85 -18.78 -7.49
N ALA A 266 -17.93 -17.48 -7.75
CA ALA A 266 -19.16 -16.72 -7.54
C ALA A 266 -20.36 -17.28 -8.32
N SER A 267 -20.15 -17.68 -9.58
CA SER A 267 -21.18 -18.33 -10.42
C SER A 267 -21.71 -19.63 -9.80
N ASP A 268 -20.82 -20.44 -9.24
CA ASP A 268 -21.17 -21.74 -8.67
C ASP A 268 -21.88 -21.56 -7.33
N LEU A 269 -21.46 -20.57 -6.53
CA LEU A 269 -22.16 -20.18 -5.31
C LEU A 269 -23.55 -19.67 -5.62
N SER A 270 -23.72 -18.84 -6.67
CA SER A 270 -25.03 -18.39 -7.11
C SER A 270 -25.95 -19.55 -7.50
N ALA A 271 -25.42 -20.54 -8.23
CA ALA A 271 -26.16 -21.75 -8.56
C ALA A 271 -26.51 -22.59 -7.31
N ALA A 272 -25.59 -22.71 -6.35
CA ALA A 272 -25.83 -23.40 -5.09
C ALA A 272 -26.94 -22.72 -4.26
N LEU A 273 -26.97 -21.38 -4.23
CA LEU A 273 -28.00 -20.60 -3.55
C LEU A 273 -29.37 -20.65 -4.26
N ALA A 274 -29.38 -20.85 -5.57
CA ALA A 274 -30.61 -21.05 -6.33
C ALA A 274 -31.19 -22.47 -6.18
N GLY A 275 -30.38 -23.44 -5.73
CA GLY A 275 -30.81 -24.80 -5.46
C GLY A 275 -31.59 -24.92 -4.14
N ASN A 276 -32.40 -25.97 -3.99
CA ASN A 276 -33.09 -26.31 -2.72
C ASN A 276 -32.14 -26.89 -1.64
N GLY A 277 -30.83 -26.62 -1.75
CA GLY A 277 -29.84 -27.06 -0.77
C GLY A 277 -29.88 -26.20 0.47
N ASN A 278 -29.63 -26.78 1.64
CA ASN A 278 -29.52 -26.01 2.88
C ASN A 278 -28.11 -25.40 2.95
N VAL A 279 -27.96 -24.17 2.47
CA VAL A 279 -26.68 -23.49 2.34
C VAL A 279 -26.51 -22.45 3.45
N ARG A 280 -25.35 -22.44 4.12
CA ARG A 280 -25.04 -21.44 5.16
C ARG A 280 -23.94 -20.49 4.67
N ILE A 281 -24.24 -19.20 4.56
CA ILE A 281 -23.23 -18.19 4.22
C ILE A 281 -22.75 -17.49 5.49
N ILE A 282 -21.44 -17.45 5.71
CA ILE A 282 -20.79 -16.68 6.78
C ILE A 282 -20.01 -15.53 6.16
N ASP A 283 -20.35 -14.31 6.53
CA ASP A 283 -19.66 -13.10 6.11
C ASP A 283 -18.69 -12.64 7.21
N VAL A 284 -17.39 -12.66 6.89
CA VAL A 284 -16.31 -12.38 7.85
C VAL A 284 -15.78 -10.96 7.82
N ARG A 285 -16.39 -10.09 7.00
CA ARG A 285 -15.98 -8.69 6.87
C ARG A 285 -16.24 -7.92 8.17
N PRO A 286 -15.62 -6.74 8.35
CA PRO A 286 -15.98 -5.82 9.41
C PRO A 286 -17.48 -5.46 9.43
N LYS A 287 -18.04 -5.15 10.60
CA LYS A 287 -19.46 -4.78 10.76
C LYS A 287 -19.89 -3.60 9.86
N THR A 288 -18.99 -2.64 9.66
CA THR A 288 -19.22 -1.48 8.79
C THR A 288 -19.42 -1.91 7.33
N GLU A 289 -18.56 -2.81 6.84
CA GLU A 289 -18.62 -3.35 5.48
C GLU A 289 -19.86 -4.20 5.23
N PHE A 290 -20.21 -5.07 6.19
CA PHE A 290 -21.45 -5.84 6.15
C PHE A 290 -22.70 -4.95 6.16
N GLY A 291 -22.63 -3.78 6.81
CA GLY A 291 -23.70 -2.80 6.82
C GLY A 291 -23.93 -2.07 5.50
N ILE A 292 -22.91 -2.02 4.62
CA ILE A 292 -23.02 -1.38 3.29
C ILE A 292 -23.79 -2.29 2.33
N CYS A 293 -23.39 -3.55 2.24
CA CYS A 293 -24.00 -4.56 1.37
C CYS A 293 -23.78 -5.95 1.95
N ARG A 294 -24.62 -6.92 1.57
CA ARG A 294 -24.50 -8.32 1.99
C ARG A 294 -25.24 -9.24 1.04
N LEU A 295 -24.81 -10.50 0.98
CA LEU A 295 -25.61 -11.53 0.31
C LEU A 295 -26.89 -11.81 1.12
N PRO A 296 -28.01 -12.13 0.47
CA PRO A 296 -29.22 -12.57 1.16
C PRO A 296 -28.89 -13.72 2.12
N GLU A 297 -29.50 -13.71 3.31
CA GLU A 297 -29.38 -14.77 4.33
C GLU A 297 -27.96 -15.01 4.90
N SER A 298 -26.97 -14.18 4.52
CA SER A 298 -25.63 -14.26 5.10
C SER A 298 -25.61 -13.87 6.58
N LYS A 299 -24.92 -14.69 7.38
CA LYS A 299 -24.70 -14.45 8.82
C LYS A 299 -23.37 -13.73 9.01
N HIS A 300 -23.42 -12.55 9.62
CA HIS A 300 -22.23 -11.76 9.92
C HIS A 300 -21.49 -12.31 11.13
N ILE A 301 -20.23 -12.71 10.95
CA ILE A 301 -19.33 -13.18 12.00
C ILE A 301 -17.92 -12.65 11.68
N PRO A 302 -17.48 -11.52 12.27
CA PRO A 302 -16.17 -10.94 11.98
C PRO A 302 -15.03 -11.97 12.08
N LEU A 303 -14.03 -11.86 11.19
CA LEU A 303 -12.91 -12.81 11.11
C LEU A 303 -12.28 -13.12 12.47
N ASN A 304 -11.98 -12.09 13.26
CA ASN A 304 -11.33 -12.25 14.56
C ASN A 304 -12.19 -13.06 15.55
N ASP A 305 -13.51 -12.89 15.50
CA ASP A 305 -14.44 -13.59 16.39
C ASP A 305 -14.55 -15.06 15.98
N LEU A 306 -14.60 -15.30 14.66
CA LEU A 306 -14.66 -16.64 14.08
C LEU A 306 -13.40 -17.46 14.36
N VAL A 307 -12.22 -16.89 14.10
CA VAL A 307 -10.93 -17.58 14.33
C VAL A 307 -10.67 -17.81 15.81
N ALA A 308 -11.19 -16.95 16.70
CA ALA A 308 -11.06 -17.15 18.13
C ALA A 308 -11.86 -18.36 18.65
N ASN A 309 -13.04 -18.64 18.06
CA ASN A 309 -13.92 -19.73 18.51
C ASN A 309 -14.62 -20.45 17.36
N PRO A 310 -13.89 -21.13 16.45
CA PRO A 310 -14.43 -21.65 15.19
C PRO A 310 -15.51 -22.72 15.40
N ALA A 311 -15.36 -23.60 16.38
CA ALA A 311 -16.30 -24.70 16.65
C ALA A 311 -17.74 -24.23 16.91
N THR A 312 -17.90 -23.08 17.59
CA THR A 312 -19.20 -22.46 17.92
C THR A 312 -20.02 -22.12 16.67
N TYR A 313 -19.36 -21.90 15.54
CA TYR A 313 -20.01 -21.45 14.32
C TYR A 313 -20.30 -22.59 13.33
N VAL A 314 -19.80 -23.79 13.62
CA VAL A 314 -20.10 -25.00 12.86
C VAL A 314 -21.42 -25.62 13.35
N GLU A 315 -21.62 -25.68 14.67
CA GLU A 315 -22.78 -26.34 15.29
C GLU A 315 -24.12 -25.62 14.97
N GLY A 316 -24.97 -26.27 14.18
CA GLY A 316 -26.35 -25.89 13.90
C GLY A 316 -27.11 -27.11 13.38
N ASP A 317 -28.30 -27.37 13.97
CA ASP A 317 -29.18 -28.54 13.80
C ASP A 317 -28.65 -29.71 12.95
N ALA A 318 -28.27 -30.80 13.63
CA ALA A 318 -27.72 -32.06 13.13
C ALA A 318 -28.63 -32.87 12.17
N THR A 319 -29.62 -32.24 11.52
CA THR A 319 -30.58 -32.89 10.62
C THR A 319 -30.42 -32.50 9.15
N SER A 320 -29.45 -31.65 8.81
CA SER A 320 -29.20 -31.26 7.42
C SER A 320 -27.71 -31.07 7.15
N SER A 321 -27.17 -31.85 6.22
CA SER A 321 -25.83 -31.66 5.62
C SER A 321 -25.75 -30.29 4.95
N SER A 322 -25.46 -29.25 5.73
CA SER A 322 -25.41 -27.88 5.25
C SER A 322 -23.97 -27.49 4.96
N GLU A 323 -23.68 -27.21 3.68
CA GLU A 323 -22.39 -26.67 3.27
C GLU A 323 -22.25 -25.24 3.78
N ILE A 324 -21.06 -24.89 4.27
CA ILE A 324 -20.75 -23.56 4.77
C ILE A 324 -19.90 -22.82 3.73
N TYR A 325 -20.38 -21.65 3.31
CA TYR A 325 -19.66 -20.77 2.41
C TYR A 325 -19.20 -19.53 3.15
N VAL A 326 -17.88 -19.31 3.16
CA VAL A 326 -17.28 -18.15 3.80
C VAL A 326 -17.01 -17.08 2.75
N VAL A 327 -17.52 -15.87 2.99
CA VAL A 327 -17.34 -14.72 2.11
C VAL A 327 -16.62 -13.60 2.84
N CYS A 328 -15.70 -12.95 2.13
CA CYS A 328 -15.13 -11.68 2.53
C CYS A 328 -15.12 -10.72 1.32
N ARG A 329 -14.39 -9.61 1.40
CA ARG A 329 -14.32 -8.64 0.30
C ARG A 329 -13.57 -9.20 -0.92
N LEU A 330 -12.36 -9.73 -0.73
CA LEU A 330 -11.42 -10.09 -1.81
C LEU A 330 -11.08 -11.59 -1.90
N GLY A 331 -11.61 -12.43 -1.02
CA GLY A 331 -11.31 -13.87 -0.98
C GLY A 331 -10.05 -14.24 -0.18
N ASN A 332 -9.42 -13.29 0.52
CA ASN A 332 -8.29 -13.52 1.42
C ASN A 332 -8.76 -13.96 2.82
N ASP A 333 -9.49 -13.11 3.53
CA ASP A 333 -9.94 -13.38 4.91
C ASP A 333 -10.88 -14.59 5.00
N SER A 334 -11.68 -14.82 3.95
CA SER A 334 -12.56 -15.98 3.85
C SER A 334 -11.79 -17.29 3.86
N GLN A 335 -10.56 -17.34 3.32
CA GLN A 335 -9.73 -18.53 3.40
C GLN A 335 -9.24 -18.81 4.82
N ILE A 336 -8.80 -17.78 5.54
CA ILE A 336 -8.33 -17.90 6.93
C ILE A 336 -9.47 -18.46 7.78
N ALA A 337 -10.66 -17.85 7.66
CA ALA A 337 -11.85 -18.32 8.35
C ALA A 337 -12.26 -19.74 7.93
N ALA A 338 -12.27 -20.05 6.63
CA ALA A 338 -12.61 -21.39 6.15
C ALA A 338 -11.59 -22.45 6.61
N SER A 339 -10.30 -22.12 6.73
CA SER A 339 -9.30 -23.02 7.30
C SER A 339 -9.58 -23.30 8.78
N ALA A 340 -9.82 -22.26 9.57
CA ALA A 340 -10.13 -22.39 10.99
C ALA A 340 -11.39 -23.25 11.24
N LEU A 341 -12.43 -23.09 10.42
CA LEU A 341 -13.64 -23.92 10.50
C LEU A 341 -13.37 -25.39 10.12
N ARG A 342 -12.59 -25.65 9.07
CA ARG A 342 -12.23 -27.02 8.65
C ARG A 342 -11.38 -27.74 9.70
N GLU A 343 -10.45 -27.03 10.33
CA GLU A 343 -9.65 -27.58 11.43
C GLU A 343 -10.52 -27.92 12.64
N ALA A 344 -11.51 -27.08 12.95
CA ALA A 344 -12.43 -27.31 14.06
C ALA A 344 -13.48 -28.41 13.78
N ALA A 345 -13.86 -28.61 12.52
CA ALA A 345 -14.85 -29.60 12.11
C ALA A 345 -14.51 -30.22 10.74
N PRO A 346 -13.66 -31.26 10.71
CA PRO A 346 -13.20 -31.91 9.48
C PRO A 346 -14.32 -32.56 8.66
N ASP A 347 -15.43 -32.93 9.31
CA ASP A 347 -16.56 -33.62 8.68
C ASP A 347 -17.55 -32.67 7.99
N VAL A 348 -17.34 -31.35 8.08
CA VAL A 348 -18.22 -30.33 7.48
C VAL A 348 -17.59 -29.76 6.21
N VAL A 349 -18.38 -29.70 5.15
CA VAL A 349 -17.96 -29.07 3.89
C VAL A 349 -17.96 -27.56 4.06
N VAL A 350 -16.76 -26.98 4.11
CA VAL A 350 -16.55 -25.53 4.19
C VAL A 350 -15.77 -25.07 2.96
N LYS A 351 -16.33 -24.10 2.23
CA LYS A 351 -15.69 -23.51 1.06
C LYS A 351 -15.60 -21.99 1.21
N ASP A 352 -14.49 -21.38 0.78
CA ASP A 352 -14.41 -19.93 0.66
C ASP A 352 -14.74 -19.45 -0.76
N LEU A 353 -15.30 -18.24 -0.87
CA LEU A 353 -15.60 -17.62 -2.14
C LEU A 353 -14.34 -17.03 -2.80
N ILE A 354 -13.98 -17.55 -3.97
CA ILE A 354 -12.86 -17.06 -4.78
C ILE A 354 -13.12 -15.61 -5.20
N GLY A 355 -12.19 -14.70 -4.87
CA GLY A 355 -12.28 -13.27 -5.15
C GLY A 355 -13.34 -12.51 -4.35
N GLY A 356 -13.96 -13.16 -3.36
CA GLY A 356 -14.91 -12.55 -2.44
C GLY A 356 -16.12 -11.89 -3.12
N LEU A 357 -16.69 -10.89 -2.46
CA LEU A 357 -17.86 -10.16 -2.98
C LEU A 357 -17.53 -9.27 -4.18
N GLN A 358 -16.25 -8.95 -4.40
CA GLN A 358 -15.85 -8.26 -5.63
C GLN A 358 -16.03 -9.17 -6.86
N ALA A 359 -15.65 -10.45 -6.75
CA ALA A 359 -15.95 -11.43 -7.79
C ALA A 359 -17.47 -11.66 -7.93
N TRP A 360 -18.23 -11.62 -6.82
CA TRP A 360 -19.69 -11.68 -6.89
C TRP A 360 -20.29 -10.53 -7.70
N SER A 361 -19.86 -9.30 -7.44
CA SER A 361 -20.34 -8.13 -8.18
C SER A 361 -20.01 -8.25 -9.68
N ARG A 362 -18.78 -8.65 -10.00
CA ARG A 362 -18.33 -8.79 -11.39
C ARG A 362 -19.00 -9.95 -12.14
N ASP A 363 -19.13 -11.11 -11.51
CA ASP A 363 -19.46 -12.36 -12.21
C ASP A 363 -20.93 -12.78 -12.05
N VAL A 364 -21.66 -12.24 -11.07
CA VAL A 364 -23.06 -12.64 -10.75
C VAL A 364 -24.01 -11.45 -10.76
N ASP A 365 -23.76 -10.41 -9.97
CA ASP A 365 -24.66 -9.26 -9.82
C ASP A 365 -23.90 -7.94 -9.99
N HIS A 366 -23.91 -7.40 -11.21
CA HIS A 366 -23.20 -6.18 -11.57
C HIS A 366 -23.73 -4.92 -10.85
N ASN A 367 -24.90 -5.01 -10.20
CA ASN A 367 -25.46 -3.94 -9.38
C ASN A 367 -25.09 -4.09 -7.90
N PHE A 368 -24.44 -5.18 -7.50
CA PHE A 368 -24.01 -5.39 -6.14
C PHE A 368 -22.95 -4.34 -5.77
N PRO A 369 -23.16 -3.56 -4.68
CA PRO A 369 -22.26 -2.45 -4.35
C PRO A 369 -20.83 -2.91 -4.08
N VAL A 370 -19.87 -2.28 -4.76
CA VAL A 370 -18.44 -2.39 -4.49
C VAL A 370 -17.96 -1.08 -3.88
N TYR A 371 -17.20 -1.16 -2.79
CA TYR A 371 -16.72 -0.02 -2.01
C TYR A 371 -15.21 -0.05 -1.82
#